data_AF-A0A8T5G7R0-F1
#
_entry.id   AF-A0A8T5G7R0-F1
#
_cell.length_a   1.000
_cell.length_b   1.000
_cell.length_c   1.000
_cell.angle_alpha   90.00
_cell.angle_beta   90.00
_cell.angle_gamma   90.00
#
_symmetry.space_group_name_H-M   'P 1'
#
loop_
_entity.id
_entity.type
_entity.pdbx_description
1 polymer ?
#
loop_
_entity_poly.entity_id
_entity_poly.type
_entity_poly.pdbx_seq_one_letter_code
_entity_poly.pdbx_strand_id
1 'polypeptide(L)'
;MKGLFYVLLMLGIISTISSVYFLNTNSVYAIFTATIGVMLVGFSVFEISSIKKGEKKEKKAKGEDLEWTYYDKKKKISAEVEKELKFTPVSRLFSFMKLKKKPTISGKEVEKELKKEVEKIEKSVDKFTKVRAYIKESLDKNIPKAKIIEACIAADWPREEIDKAFEEFGGKRFDMLYVLFGGIFVMLFGLILSGNFLIGYWLETLKMSFSWIYYILILGMFGGIGIIGIALNENVAKKKRVQHVIRDKKVTEIKTKLATTKTVDVGAEDYATDIDRLLAIVNEKEKLTVESVGEIFGITKAEAEQWGKILKDQDLILLYYPTVGEVELRKKKNQQQKEE
;
A
#
# COMPACT_ATOMS: atom_id res chain seq x y z
N MET A 1 5.00 -24.77 24.13
CA MET A 1 5.79 -25.44 23.07
C MET A 1 6.38 -26.77 23.54
N LYS A 2 7.15 -26.85 24.64
CA LYS A 2 7.75 -28.11 25.11
C LYS A 2 6.77 -29.30 25.24
N GLY A 3 5.54 -29.07 25.73
CA GLY A 3 4.53 -30.13 25.83
C GLY A 3 4.05 -30.69 24.49
N LEU A 4 3.83 -29.84 23.49
CA LEU A 4 3.38 -30.25 22.14
C LEU A 4 4.45 -31.07 21.41
N PHE A 5 5.72 -30.73 21.65
CA PHE A 5 6.86 -31.49 21.14
C PHE A 5 6.88 -32.94 21.64
N TYR A 6 6.72 -33.16 22.96
CA TYR A 6 6.73 -34.52 23.52
C TYR A 6 5.56 -35.36 23.00
N VAL A 7 4.40 -34.74 22.79
CA VAL A 7 3.24 -35.41 22.21
C VAL A 7 3.52 -35.84 20.76
N LEU A 8 4.08 -34.97 19.92
CA LEU A 8 4.44 -35.30 18.53
C LEU A 8 5.51 -36.39 18.45
N LEU A 9 6.52 -36.34 19.31
CA LEU A 9 7.57 -37.35 19.37
C LEU A 9 7.01 -38.72 19.77
N MET A 10 6.16 -38.76 20.81
CA MET A 10 5.51 -40.00 21.25
C MET A 10 4.59 -40.57 20.16
N LEU A 11 3.82 -39.72 19.47
CA LEU A 11 2.99 -40.15 18.33
C LEU A 11 3.83 -40.70 17.17
N GLY A 12 4.96 -40.06 16.86
CA GLY A 12 5.90 -40.55 15.85
C GLY A 12 6.44 -41.95 16.21
N ILE A 13 6.88 -42.15 17.45
CA ILE A 13 7.39 -43.43 17.95
C ILE A 13 6.30 -44.51 17.89
N ILE A 14 5.09 -44.22 18.40
CA ILE A 14 3.96 -45.15 18.38
C ILE A 14 3.61 -45.53 16.94
N SER A 15 3.54 -44.55 16.02
CA SER A 15 3.26 -44.80 14.61
C SER A 15 4.31 -45.70 13.95
N THR A 16 5.59 -45.50 14.30
CA THR A 16 6.70 -46.33 13.80
C THR A 16 6.59 -47.76 14.33
N ILE A 17 6.26 -47.95 15.62
CA ILE A 17 6.04 -49.28 16.20
C ILE A 17 4.83 -49.97 15.57
N SER A 18 3.73 -49.23 15.35
CA SER A 18 2.56 -49.76 14.66
C SER A 18 2.88 -50.21 13.23
N SER A 19 3.83 -49.56 12.54
CA SER A 19 4.23 -49.98 11.19
C SER A 19 4.79 -51.40 11.13
N VAL A 20 5.54 -51.81 12.15
CA VAL A 20 6.10 -53.16 12.28
C VAL A 20 4.98 -54.18 12.47
N TYR A 21 3.93 -53.82 13.20
CA TYR A 21 2.75 -54.67 13.36
C TYR A 21 1.97 -54.81 12.04
N PHE A 22 1.83 -53.73 11.28
CA PHE A 22 1.15 -53.75 9.99
C PHE A 22 1.92 -54.46 8.89
N LEU A 23 3.24 -54.62 9.03
CA LEU A 23 4.07 -55.37 8.07
C LEU A 23 3.59 -56.81 7.89
N ASN A 24 2.99 -57.40 8.92
CA ASN A 24 2.49 -58.78 8.90
C ASN A 24 1.05 -58.91 8.35
N THR A 25 0.30 -57.80 8.27
CA THR A 25 -1.14 -57.83 7.92
C THR A 25 -1.44 -57.11 6.61
N ASN A 26 -0.80 -55.96 6.37
CA ASN A 26 -0.97 -55.19 5.15
C ASN A 26 0.25 -54.28 4.91
N SER A 27 1.07 -54.66 3.93
CA SER A 27 2.33 -53.96 3.60
C SER A 27 2.12 -52.48 3.23
N VAL A 28 0.97 -52.11 2.69
CA VAL A 28 0.65 -50.72 2.32
C VAL A 28 0.49 -49.85 3.58
N TYR A 29 -0.18 -50.35 4.62
CA TYR A 29 -0.32 -49.64 5.90
C TYR A 29 1.00 -49.54 6.65
N ALA A 30 1.85 -50.56 6.54
CA ALA A 30 3.19 -50.55 7.12
C ALA A 30 4.05 -49.44 6.52
N ILE A 31 4.09 -49.33 5.19
CA ILE A 31 4.85 -48.26 4.50
C ILE A 31 4.32 -46.88 4.90
N PHE A 32 3.00 -46.70 4.98
CA PHE A 32 2.42 -45.41 5.33
C PHE A 32 2.73 -44.96 6.76
N THR A 33 2.51 -45.85 7.72
CA THR A 33 2.75 -45.57 9.15
C THR A 33 4.24 -45.35 9.43
N ALA A 34 5.13 -46.07 8.73
CA ALA A 34 6.56 -45.81 8.78
C ALA A 34 6.92 -44.42 8.23
N THR A 35 6.37 -44.04 7.07
CA THR A 35 6.65 -42.72 6.46
C THR A 35 6.16 -41.57 7.35
N ILE A 36 4.97 -41.68 7.93
CA ILE A 36 4.43 -40.67 8.87
C ILE A 36 5.26 -40.62 10.16
N GLY A 37 5.61 -41.76 10.73
CA GLY A 37 6.44 -41.84 11.94
C GLY A 37 7.78 -41.13 11.74
N VAL A 38 8.46 -41.39 10.63
CA VAL A 38 9.73 -40.76 10.27
C VAL A 38 9.57 -39.24 10.07
N MET A 39 8.51 -38.78 9.41
CA MET A 39 8.26 -37.34 9.23
C MET A 39 8.03 -36.63 10.57
N LEU A 40 7.23 -37.22 11.47
CA LEU A 40 6.95 -36.64 12.79
C LEU A 40 8.22 -36.52 13.63
N VAL A 41 9.03 -37.59 13.67
CA VAL A 41 10.31 -37.58 14.38
C VAL A 41 11.29 -36.58 13.76
N GLY A 42 11.36 -36.52 12.42
CA GLY A 42 12.21 -35.55 11.71
C GLY A 42 11.83 -34.10 12.00
N PHE A 43 10.53 -33.79 12.04
CA PHE A 43 10.03 -32.46 12.37
C PHE A 43 10.36 -32.06 13.82
N SER A 44 10.18 -33.00 14.76
CA SER A 44 10.59 -32.82 16.15
C SER A 44 12.09 -32.51 16.27
N VAL A 45 12.96 -33.27 15.61
CA VAL A 45 14.42 -33.04 15.64
C VAL A 45 14.79 -31.69 15.02
N PHE A 46 14.12 -31.29 13.93
CA PHE A 46 14.34 -30.00 13.28
C PHE A 46 13.99 -28.82 14.21
N GLU A 47 12.88 -28.90 14.94
CA GLU A 47 12.46 -27.87 15.90
C GLU A 47 13.47 -27.71 17.05
N ILE A 48 14.05 -28.80 17.55
CA ILE A 48 15.13 -28.72 18.57
C ILE A 48 16.36 -27.99 18.01
N SER A 49 16.72 -28.29 16.76
CA SER A 49 17.87 -27.67 16.10
C SER A 49 17.65 -26.16 15.90
N SER A 50 16.43 -25.75 15.56
CA SER A 50 16.08 -24.34 15.37
C SER A 50 16.09 -23.56 16.69
N ILE A 51 15.56 -24.14 17.77
CA ILE A 51 15.59 -23.53 19.12
C ILE A 51 17.03 -23.36 19.62
N LYS A 52 17.89 -24.39 19.45
CA LYS A 52 19.32 -24.31 19.83
C LYS A 52 20.08 -23.22 19.06
N LYS A 53 19.74 -22.97 17.79
CA LYS A 53 20.33 -21.87 17.00
C LYS A 53 19.90 -20.50 17.50
N GLY A 54 18.66 -20.37 18.01
CA GLY A 54 18.15 -19.14 18.63
C GLY A 54 18.89 -18.79 19.93
N GLU A 55 19.03 -19.75 20.85
CA GLU A 55 19.69 -19.52 22.15
C GLU A 55 21.18 -19.15 22.00
N LYS A 56 21.89 -19.69 21.00
CA LYS A 56 23.28 -19.29 20.71
C LYS A 56 23.40 -17.85 20.23
N LYS A 57 22.38 -17.30 19.55
CA LYS A 57 22.37 -15.89 19.14
C LYS A 57 22.06 -14.98 20.33
N GLU A 58 21.15 -15.39 21.22
CA GLU A 58 20.81 -14.61 22.41
C GLU A 58 21.97 -14.55 23.42
N LYS A 59 22.73 -15.65 23.59
CA LYS A 59 23.93 -15.65 24.45
C LYS A 59 25.09 -14.82 23.91
N LYS A 60 25.19 -14.64 22.58
CA LYS A 60 26.15 -13.68 21.99
C LYS A 60 25.71 -12.23 22.19
N ALA A 61 24.40 -11.96 22.19
CA ALA A 61 23.86 -10.62 22.44
C ALA A 61 23.90 -10.19 23.92
N LYS A 62 23.92 -11.14 24.86
CA LYS A 62 24.01 -10.89 26.32
C LYS A 62 25.45 -10.84 26.87
N GLY A 63 26.47 -11.04 26.03
CA GLY A 63 27.88 -11.03 26.43
C GLY A 63 28.62 -9.72 26.14
N GLU A 64 27.96 -8.75 25.53
CA GLU A 64 28.48 -7.39 25.35
C GLU A 64 27.67 -6.47 26.27
N ASP A 65 28.28 -6.07 27.38
CA ASP A 65 27.78 -5.01 28.24
C ASP A 65 27.67 -3.74 27.40
N LEU A 66 26.46 -3.47 26.89
CA LEU A 66 26.11 -2.22 26.24
C LEU A 66 26.08 -1.12 27.29
N GLU A 67 27.26 -0.53 27.49
CA GLU A 67 27.45 0.76 28.12
C GLU A 67 26.59 1.78 27.35
N TRP A 68 25.47 2.18 27.94
CA TRP A 68 24.60 3.22 27.39
C TRP A 68 25.28 4.58 27.54
N THR A 69 26.25 4.89 26.68
CA THR A 69 26.74 6.27 26.55
C THR A 69 25.71 7.08 25.78
N TYR A 70 24.99 7.90 26.55
CA TYR A 70 24.18 9.02 26.09
C TYR A 70 24.93 9.83 24.99
N TYR A 71 24.17 10.26 23.99
CA TYR A 71 24.64 11.07 22.87
C TYR A 71 25.44 12.29 23.32
N ASP A 72 26.75 12.23 23.19
CA ASP A 72 27.57 13.41 23.02
C ASP A 72 28.77 13.11 22.11
N LYS A 73 28.60 13.37 20.81
CA LYS A 73 29.67 13.94 19.98
C LYS A 73 29.20 14.21 18.56
N LYS A 74 29.33 15.48 18.18
CA LYS A 74 29.60 15.95 16.83
C LYS A 74 30.67 15.07 16.18
N LYS A 75 30.27 14.03 15.44
CA LYS A 75 31.16 13.32 14.53
C LYS A 75 30.95 13.91 13.14
N LYS A 76 31.91 14.73 12.71
CA LYS A 76 32.05 15.16 11.31
C LYS A 76 31.96 13.92 10.43
N ILE A 77 30.91 13.86 9.62
CA ILE A 77 30.81 12.91 8.52
C ILE A 77 31.86 13.38 7.50
N SER A 78 32.94 12.60 7.43
CA SER A 78 33.93 12.67 6.37
C SER A 78 33.23 12.42 5.03
N ALA A 79 33.48 13.35 4.10
CA ALA A 79 33.03 13.33 2.73
C ALA A 79 33.63 12.13 1.98
N GLU A 80 32.92 10.99 1.95
CA GLU A 80 33.27 9.88 1.06
C GLU A 80 32.08 8.94 0.80
N VAL A 81 30.90 9.50 0.52
CA VAL A 81 29.79 8.76 -0.13
C VAL A 81 29.06 9.74 -1.06
N GLU A 82 29.81 10.29 -2.02
CA GLU A 82 29.27 11.10 -3.10
C GLU A 82 29.81 10.56 -4.42
N LYS A 83 29.31 9.39 -4.80
CA LYS A 83 29.36 8.85 -6.17
C LYS A 83 28.34 7.72 -6.24
N GLU A 84 27.46 7.82 -7.24
CA GLU A 84 26.38 6.89 -7.59
C GLU A 84 24.99 7.13 -6.97
N LEU A 85 24.40 8.28 -7.27
CA LEU A 85 22.95 8.36 -7.51
C LEU A 85 22.74 9.02 -8.88
N LYS A 86 22.67 8.16 -9.90
CA LYS A 86 22.33 8.52 -11.27
C LYS A 86 20.89 9.04 -11.31
N PHE A 87 20.78 10.35 -11.52
CA PHE A 87 19.73 11.10 -12.21
C PHE A 87 18.42 10.33 -12.52
N THR A 88 17.38 10.60 -11.74
CA THR A 88 15.98 10.52 -12.21
C THR A 88 15.58 11.85 -12.87
N PRO A 89 14.89 11.86 -14.03
CA PRO A 89 14.66 13.06 -14.84
C PRO A 89 13.69 14.10 -14.26
N VAL A 90 13.10 13.85 -13.09
CA VAL A 90 12.00 14.67 -12.55
C VAL A 90 12.49 15.90 -11.76
N SER A 91 13.74 15.92 -11.30
CA SER A 91 14.27 17.04 -10.50
C SER A 91 14.67 18.27 -11.33
N ARG A 92 14.87 18.14 -12.65
CA ARG A 92 15.10 19.28 -13.57
C ARG A 92 13.81 20.03 -13.95
N LEU A 93 12.64 19.45 -13.70
CA LEU A 93 11.36 20.07 -14.06
C LEU A 93 10.90 21.15 -13.07
N PHE A 94 11.53 21.24 -11.89
CA PHE A 94 11.18 22.22 -10.85
C PHE A 94 12.11 23.44 -10.78
N SER A 95 13.16 23.53 -11.60
CA SER A 95 14.09 24.66 -11.60
C SER A 95 13.70 25.84 -12.51
N PHE A 96 12.60 25.74 -13.27
CA PHE A 96 12.19 26.78 -14.25
C PHE A 96 11.06 27.73 -13.79
N MET A 97 10.41 27.50 -12.64
CA MET A 97 9.45 28.47 -12.10
C MET A 97 10.11 29.51 -11.20
N LYS A 98 10.89 30.42 -11.81
CA LYS A 98 11.17 31.73 -11.21
C LYS A 98 9.94 32.62 -11.37
N LEU A 99 8.98 32.45 -10.47
CA LEU A 99 7.82 33.34 -10.37
C LEU A 99 8.25 34.74 -9.93
N LYS A 100 7.92 35.71 -10.77
CA LYS A 100 8.14 37.15 -10.61
C LYS A 100 7.31 37.70 -9.45
N LYS A 101 7.95 38.62 -8.72
CA LYS A 101 7.46 39.75 -7.90
C LYS A 101 6.06 39.61 -7.26
N LYS A 102 6.05 39.43 -5.94
CA LYS A 102 4.88 39.62 -5.07
C LYS A 102 4.42 41.08 -5.06
N PRO A 103 3.11 41.37 -5.09
CA PRO A 103 2.57 42.67 -4.74
C PRO A 103 2.62 42.89 -3.23
N THR A 104 2.98 44.11 -2.86
CA THR A 104 3.07 44.61 -1.49
C THR A 104 1.70 45.09 -1.05
N ILE A 105 0.95 44.29 -0.27
CA ILE A 105 -0.24 44.77 0.45
C ILE A 105 -0.16 44.30 1.90
N SER A 106 -0.48 45.21 2.81
CA SER A 106 -0.33 45.15 4.25
C SER A 106 -1.06 43.98 4.90
N GLY A 107 -0.30 43.01 5.43
CA GLY A 107 -0.81 41.89 6.21
C GLY A 107 0.23 41.37 7.22
N LYS A 108 0.92 42.26 7.93
CA LYS A 108 2.00 41.89 8.88
C LYS A 108 1.54 41.05 10.08
N GLU A 109 0.24 41.03 10.38
CA GLU A 109 -0.33 40.24 11.48
C GLU A 109 -0.69 38.82 11.05
N VAL A 110 -1.38 38.66 9.91
CA VAL A 110 -1.76 37.34 9.36
C VAL A 110 -0.51 36.52 8.98
N GLU A 111 0.53 37.16 8.43
CA GLU A 111 1.77 36.45 8.08
C GLU A 111 2.57 35.98 9.32
N LYS A 112 2.39 36.62 10.48
CA LYS A 112 3.01 36.19 11.75
C LYS A 112 2.27 35.01 12.39
N GLU A 113 0.94 34.98 12.31
CA GLU A 113 0.16 33.85 12.82
C GLU A 113 0.34 32.60 11.97
N LEU A 114 0.34 32.75 10.63
CA LEU A 114 0.53 31.64 9.71
C LEU A 114 1.94 31.03 9.82
N LYS A 115 2.97 31.86 10.04
CA LYS A 115 4.33 31.36 10.30
C LYS A 115 4.43 30.56 11.61
N LYS A 116 3.72 30.98 12.68
CA LYS A 116 3.70 30.24 13.94
C LYS A 116 2.98 28.89 13.82
N GLU A 117 1.89 28.82 13.05
CA GLU A 117 1.20 27.55 12.81
C GLU A 117 2.02 26.59 11.94
N VAL A 118 2.65 27.09 10.87
CA VAL A 118 3.53 26.28 10.01
C VAL A 118 4.73 25.74 10.80
N GLU A 119 5.34 26.55 11.65
CA GLU A 119 6.47 26.10 12.48
C GLU A 119 6.05 25.05 13.53
N LYS A 120 4.81 25.14 14.05
CA LYS A 120 4.25 24.12 14.96
C LYS A 120 3.96 22.80 14.23
N ILE A 121 3.54 22.86 12.96
CA ILE A 121 3.29 21.69 12.12
C ILE A 121 4.60 21.03 11.68
N GLU A 122 5.63 21.80 11.28
CA GLU A 122 6.93 21.22 10.93
C GLU A 122 7.58 20.50 12.13
N LYS A 123 7.48 21.07 13.34
CA LYS A 123 7.99 20.44 14.57
C LYS A 123 7.22 19.16 14.95
N SER A 124 5.93 19.05 14.63
CA SER A 124 5.15 17.83 14.91
C SER A 124 5.44 16.72 13.90
N VAL A 125 5.62 17.06 12.63
CA VAL A 125 5.98 16.10 11.57
C VAL A 125 7.37 15.48 11.85
N ASP A 126 8.34 16.28 12.30
CA ASP A 126 9.67 15.78 12.65
C ASP A 126 9.69 14.91 13.92
N LYS A 127 8.77 15.13 14.86
CA LYS A 127 8.59 14.24 16.02
C LYS A 127 8.06 12.87 15.59
N PHE A 128 7.04 12.82 14.74
CA PHE A 128 6.42 11.57 14.32
C PHE A 128 7.38 10.66 13.53
N THR A 129 8.22 11.22 12.66
CA THR A 129 9.24 10.47 11.92
C THR A 129 10.29 9.88 12.85
N LYS A 130 10.72 10.62 13.89
CA LYS A 130 11.61 10.09 14.94
C LYS A 130 10.96 8.95 15.72
N VAL A 131 9.65 9.04 15.99
CA VAL A 131 8.90 7.96 16.66
C VAL A 131 8.89 6.68 15.87
N ARG A 132 8.59 6.84 14.59
CA ARG A 132 8.56 5.75 13.64
C ARG A 132 9.93 5.06 13.52
N ALA A 133 11.01 5.83 13.43
CA ALA A 133 12.37 5.30 13.34
C ALA A 133 12.76 4.51 14.61
N TYR A 134 12.48 5.07 15.80
CA TYR A 134 12.80 4.43 17.08
C TYR A 134 12.04 3.11 17.28
N ILE A 135 10.73 3.09 16.99
CA ILE A 135 9.90 1.89 17.11
C ILE A 135 10.42 0.80 16.16
N LYS A 136 10.76 1.18 14.92
CA LYS A 136 11.32 0.24 13.94
C LYS A 136 12.63 -0.38 14.42
N GLU A 137 13.58 0.45 14.86
CA GLU A 137 14.86 -0.03 15.37
C GLU A 137 14.71 -0.93 16.60
N SER A 138 13.78 -0.58 17.49
CA SER A 138 13.50 -1.37 18.69
C SER A 138 12.86 -2.72 18.37
N LEU A 139 11.99 -2.77 17.35
CA LEU A 139 11.41 -4.01 16.84
C LEU A 139 12.47 -4.89 16.18
N ASP A 140 13.38 -4.32 15.40
CA ASP A 140 14.49 -5.03 14.77
C ASP A 140 15.44 -5.65 15.82
N LYS A 141 15.56 -5.01 16.99
CA LYS A 141 16.30 -5.50 18.17
C LYS A 141 15.52 -6.51 19.03
N ASN A 142 14.32 -6.93 18.62
CA ASN A 142 13.43 -7.83 19.38
C ASN A 142 13.06 -7.33 20.80
N ILE A 143 12.97 -6.01 21.01
CA ILE A 143 12.55 -5.46 22.30
C ILE A 143 11.04 -5.72 22.49
N PRO A 144 10.59 -6.19 23.68
CA PRO A 144 9.16 -6.39 23.93
C PRO A 144 8.35 -5.11 23.76
N LYS A 145 7.20 -5.20 23.08
CA LYS A 145 6.31 -4.06 22.77
C LYS A 145 6.00 -3.20 24.01
N ALA A 146 5.76 -3.83 25.15
CA ALA A 146 5.49 -3.13 26.41
C ALA A 146 6.61 -2.16 26.82
N LYS A 147 7.87 -2.58 26.72
CA LYS A 147 9.04 -1.76 27.06
C LYS A 147 9.24 -0.60 26.07
N ILE A 148 8.93 -0.82 24.80
CA ILE A 148 9.00 0.23 23.78
C ILE A 148 7.96 1.31 24.07
N ILE A 149 6.73 0.92 24.41
CA ILE A 149 5.66 1.86 24.77
C ILE A 149 6.04 2.65 26.03
N GLU A 150 6.54 1.97 27.06
CA GLU A 150 7.00 2.61 28.30
C GLU A 150 8.12 3.63 28.04
N ALA A 151 9.12 3.27 27.23
CA ALA A 151 10.20 4.18 26.84
C ALA A 151 9.70 5.40 26.04
N CYS A 152 8.76 5.21 25.12
CA CYS A 152 8.18 6.32 24.36
C CYS A 152 7.33 7.24 25.25
N ILE A 153 6.56 6.68 26.20
CA ILE A 153 5.80 7.48 27.17
C ILE A 153 6.75 8.25 28.09
N ALA A 154 7.85 7.64 28.55
CA ALA A 154 8.86 8.32 29.35
C ALA A 154 9.57 9.45 28.59
N ALA A 155 9.66 9.35 27.25
CA ALA A 155 10.17 10.41 26.38
C ALA A 155 9.12 11.51 26.06
N ASP A 156 7.96 11.47 26.71
CA ASP A 156 6.85 12.42 26.56
C ASP A 156 6.24 12.44 25.15
N TRP A 157 6.09 11.24 24.56
CA TRP A 157 5.49 11.09 23.24
C TRP A 157 4.00 10.73 23.34
N PRO A 158 3.15 11.28 22.45
CA PRO A 158 1.71 11.03 22.50
C PRO A 158 1.39 9.56 22.25
N ARG A 159 0.56 8.97 23.12
CA ARG A 159 0.16 7.56 23.03
C ARG A 159 -0.50 7.22 21.69
N GLU A 160 -1.30 8.14 21.15
CA GLU A 160 -1.97 7.98 19.86
C GLU A 160 -0.99 7.83 18.68
N GLU A 161 0.14 8.54 18.72
CA GLU A 161 1.16 8.46 17.68
C GLU A 161 1.94 7.14 17.76
N ILE A 162 2.21 6.68 18.98
CA ILE A 162 2.86 5.40 19.25
C ILE A 162 2.00 4.24 18.72
N ASP A 163 0.69 4.26 19.02
CA ASP A 163 -0.23 3.21 18.58
C ASP A 163 -0.36 3.18 17.05
N LYS A 164 -0.48 4.34 16.40
CA LYS A 164 -0.49 4.45 14.93
C LYS A 164 0.79 3.91 14.29
N ALA A 165 1.95 4.23 14.85
CA ALA A 165 3.23 3.71 14.36
C ALA A 165 3.32 2.18 14.52
N PHE A 166 2.80 1.62 15.63
CA PHE A 166 2.71 0.18 15.82
C PHE A 166 1.71 -0.51 14.88
N GLU A 167 0.62 0.14 14.48
CA GLU A 167 -0.29 -0.42 13.46
C GLU A 167 0.38 -0.47 12.08
N GLU A 168 1.20 0.53 11.75
CA GLU A 168 1.92 0.60 10.48
C GLU A 168 3.03 -0.46 10.37
N PHE A 169 3.76 -0.71 11.47
CA PHE A 169 4.78 -1.76 11.56
C PHE A 169 4.24 -3.12 11.98
N GLY A 170 3.05 -3.15 12.57
CA GLY A 170 2.26 -4.35 12.84
C GLY A 170 1.67 -4.94 11.57
N GLY A 171 2.40 -4.84 10.45
CA GLY A 171 2.13 -5.59 9.24
C GLY A 171 1.84 -7.02 9.66
N LYS A 172 0.66 -7.51 9.26
CA LYS A 172 0.14 -8.84 9.58
C LYS A 172 1.32 -9.78 9.57
N ARG A 173 1.78 -10.23 10.75
CA ARG A 173 2.64 -11.39 10.82
C ARG A 173 1.80 -12.45 10.14
N PHE A 174 2.08 -12.73 8.87
CA PHE A 174 1.53 -13.88 8.21
C PHE A 174 1.96 -15.00 9.12
N ASP A 175 0.98 -15.53 9.87
CA ASP A 175 1.26 -16.50 10.89
C ASP A 175 2.09 -17.57 10.20
N MET A 176 3.27 -17.88 10.73
CA MET A 176 4.23 -18.74 10.03
C MET A 176 3.57 -20.07 9.62
N LEU A 177 2.55 -20.47 10.39
CA LEU A 177 1.57 -21.50 10.10
C LEU A 177 0.87 -21.34 8.74
N TYR A 178 0.30 -20.18 8.38
CA TYR A 178 -0.35 -19.98 7.08
C TYR A 178 0.62 -20.14 5.90
N VAL A 179 1.87 -19.68 6.05
CA VAL A 179 2.88 -19.85 5.00
C VAL A 179 3.27 -21.33 4.86
N LEU A 180 3.44 -22.03 5.98
CA LEU A 180 3.67 -23.48 6.01
C LEU A 180 2.49 -24.26 5.41
N PHE A 181 1.25 -23.96 5.81
CA PHE A 181 0.04 -24.59 5.28
C PHE A 181 -0.12 -24.29 3.79
N GLY A 182 0.16 -23.06 3.34
CA GLY A 182 0.16 -22.70 1.93
C GLY A 182 1.21 -23.47 1.13
N GLY A 183 2.43 -23.61 1.66
CA GLY A 183 3.49 -24.40 1.04
C GLY A 183 3.14 -25.89 0.94
N ILE A 184 2.61 -26.48 2.01
CA ILE A 184 2.12 -27.87 2.03
C ILE A 184 0.98 -28.04 1.03
N PHE A 185 0.03 -27.10 0.99
CA PHE A 185 -1.09 -27.15 0.06
C PHE A 185 -0.63 -27.10 -1.40
N VAL A 186 0.27 -26.19 -1.76
CA VAL A 186 0.82 -26.08 -3.12
C VAL A 186 1.62 -27.33 -3.49
N MET A 187 2.42 -27.87 -2.56
CA MET A 187 3.16 -29.11 -2.78
C MET A 187 2.22 -30.30 -3.01
N LEU A 188 1.21 -30.48 -2.16
CA LEU A 188 0.19 -31.52 -2.32
C LEU A 188 -0.58 -31.37 -3.63
N PHE A 189 -0.95 -30.13 -3.99
CA PHE A 189 -1.66 -29.85 -5.23
C PHE A 189 -0.80 -30.12 -6.47
N GLY A 190 0.47 -29.73 -6.47
CA GLY A 190 1.42 -30.02 -7.54
C GLY A 190 1.64 -31.52 -7.71
N LEU A 191 1.72 -32.26 -6.60
CA LEU A 191 1.81 -33.71 -6.64
C LEU A 191 0.55 -34.35 -7.24
N ILE A 192 -0.66 -33.89 -6.86
CA ILE A 192 -1.93 -34.32 -7.46
C ILE A 192 -1.91 -34.12 -8.98
N LEU A 193 -1.51 -32.94 -9.45
CA LEU A 193 -1.47 -32.63 -10.88
C LEU A 193 -0.44 -33.46 -11.65
N SER A 194 0.68 -33.81 -11.03
CA SER A 194 1.74 -34.60 -11.68
C SER A 194 1.39 -36.07 -11.90
N GLY A 195 0.23 -36.55 -11.40
CA GLY A 195 -0.14 -37.97 -11.46
C GLY A 195 0.72 -38.88 -10.59
N ASN A 196 1.80 -38.38 -9.99
CA ASN A 196 2.67 -39.10 -9.06
C ASN A 196 2.06 -39.28 -7.66
N PHE A 197 0.83 -38.80 -7.45
CA PHE A 197 0.17 -38.91 -6.17
C PHE A 197 -0.76 -40.11 -6.14
N LEU A 198 -0.37 -41.08 -5.31
CA LEU A 198 -1.17 -42.19 -4.83
C LEU A 198 -2.47 -41.74 -4.13
N ILE A 199 -2.77 -40.45 -4.02
CA ILE A 199 -4.00 -39.92 -3.41
C ILE A 199 -5.25 -40.48 -4.05
N GLY A 200 -5.27 -40.71 -5.36
CA GLY A 200 -6.41 -41.34 -6.03
C GLY A 200 -6.63 -42.75 -5.47
N TYR A 201 -5.55 -43.55 -5.43
CA TYR A 201 -5.58 -44.90 -4.87
C TYR A 201 -5.87 -44.92 -3.37
N TRP A 202 -5.38 -43.94 -2.62
CA TRP A 202 -5.64 -43.77 -1.18
C TRP A 202 -7.09 -43.39 -0.92
N LEU A 203 -7.65 -42.44 -1.68
CA LEU A 203 -9.06 -42.06 -1.57
C LEU A 203 -9.96 -43.23 -1.96
N GLU A 204 -9.58 -43.99 -2.98
CA GLU A 204 -10.31 -45.18 -3.42
C GLU A 204 -10.24 -46.30 -2.37
N THR A 205 -9.07 -46.53 -1.77
CA THR A 205 -8.89 -47.47 -0.65
C THR A 205 -9.66 -47.00 0.59
N LEU A 206 -9.60 -45.71 0.93
CA LEU A 206 -10.34 -45.13 2.07
C LEU A 206 -11.86 -45.23 1.85
N LYS A 207 -12.32 -45.01 0.62
CA LYS A 207 -13.71 -45.18 0.21
C LYS A 207 -14.17 -46.63 0.35
N MET A 208 -13.33 -47.60 -0.03
CA MET A 208 -13.64 -49.03 0.12
C MET A 208 -13.62 -49.50 1.58
N SER A 209 -12.63 -49.08 2.38
CA SER A 209 -12.48 -49.51 3.78
C SER A 209 -13.45 -48.80 4.74
N PHE A 210 -13.68 -47.50 4.55
CA PHE A 210 -14.47 -46.68 5.48
C PHE A 210 -15.26 -45.59 4.76
N SER A 211 -16.27 -46.02 3.99
CA SER A 211 -17.15 -45.13 3.20
C SER A 211 -17.69 -43.93 4.00
N TRP A 212 -18.15 -44.14 5.24
CA TRP A 212 -18.67 -43.06 6.09
C TRP A 212 -17.60 -42.02 6.49
N ILE A 213 -16.38 -42.46 6.83
CA ILE A 213 -15.26 -41.55 7.16
C ILE A 213 -14.86 -40.73 5.94
N TYR A 214 -14.85 -41.34 4.76
CA TYR A 214 -14.58 -40.65 3.49
C TYR A 214 -15.55 -39.48 3.26
N TYR A 215 -16.86 -39.70 3.41
CA TYR A 215 -17.85 -38.62 3.22
C TYR A 215 -17.75 -37.54 4.31
N ILE A 216 -17.46 -37.91 5.56
CA ILE A 216 -17.23 -36.94 6.66
C ILE A 216 -16.02 -36.05 6.34
N LEU A 217 -14.92 -36.61 5.84
CA LEU A 217 -13.73 -35.86 5.45
C LEU A 217 -14.02 -34.87 4.31
N ILE A 218 -14.73 -35.31 3.27
CA ILE A 218 -15.12 -34.45 2.16
C ILE A 218 -16.01 -33.31 2.64
N LEU A 219 -17.02 -33.62 3.45
CA LEU A 219 -17.94 -32.62 3.99
C LEU A 219 -17.21 -31.64 4.92
N GLY A 220 -16.24 -32.11 5.70
CA GLY A 220 -15.34 -31.28 6.50
C GLY A 220 -14.46 -30.34 5.66
N MET A 221 -13.92 -30.81 4.53
CA MET A 221 -13.17 -29.94 3.61
C MET A 221 -14.05 -28.85 3.01
N PHE A 222 -15.22 -29.22 2.47
CA PHE A 222 -16.14 -28.25 1.87
C PHE A 222 -16.66 -27.25 2.92
N GLY A 223 -16.98 -27.72 4.13
CA GLY A 223 -17.34 -26.86 5.26
C GLY A 223 -16.21 -25.91 5.66
N GLY A 224 -14.97 -26.40 5.73
CA GLY A 224 -13.79 -25.60 6.04
C GLY A 224 -13.53 -24.52 5.00
N ILE A 225 -13.61 -24.86 3.71
CA ILE A 225 -13.49 -23.89 2.61
C ILE A 225 -14.59 -22.83 2.69
N GLY A 226 -15.83 -23.24 3.00
CA GLY A 226 -16.95 -22.33 3.20
C GLY A 226 -16.72 -21.32 4.33
N ILE A 227 -16.27 -21.80 5.50
CA ILE A 227 -15.98 -20.95 6.66
C ILE A 227 -14.84 -19.96 6.34
N ILE A 228 -13.77 -20.44 5.70
CA ILE A 228 -12.65 -19.58 5.27
C ILE A 228 -13.13 -18.53 4.26
N GLY A 229 -13.98 -18.91 3.30
CA GLY A 229 -14.58 -17.99 2.34
C GLY A 229 -15.40 -16.88 2.99
N ILE A 230 -16.23 -17.22 3.98
CA ILE A 230 -17.02 -16.24 4.75
C ILE A 230 -16.09 -15.28 5.52
N ALA A 231 -15.09 -15.81 6.23
CA ALA A 231 -14.14 -14.99 7.00
C ALA A 231 -13.31 -14.05 6.11
N LEU A 232 -12.90 -14.49 4.92
CA LEU A 232 -12.21 -13.65 3.95
C LEU A 232 -13.13 -12.55 3.41
N ASN A 233 -14.39 -12.87 3.12
CA ASN A 233 -15.35 -11.89 2.62
C ASN A 233 -15.63 -10.78 3.65
N GLU A 234 -15.79 -11.13 4.92
CA GLU A 234 -15.95 -10.13 5.99
C GLU A 234 -14.74 -9.19 6.11
N ASN A 235 -13.53 -9.73 6.00
CA ASN A 235 -12.30 -8.94 6.05
C ASN A 235 -12.18 -7.99 4.86
N VAL A 236 -12.57 -8.43 3.66
CA VAL A 236 -12.62 -7.58 2.47
C VAL A 236 -13.70 -6.49 2.61
N ALA A 237 -14.88 -6.85 3.12
CA ALA A 237 -15.97 -5.92 3.35
C ALA A 237 -15.59 -4.83 4.37
N LYS A 238 -14.94 -5.21 5.49
CA LYS A 238 -14.42 -4.25 6.48
C LYS A 238 -13.39 -3.30 5.86
N LYS A 239 -12.47 -3.81 5.04
CA LYS A 239 -11.46 -2.97 4.34
C LYS A 239 -12.10 -1.96 3.38
N LYS A 240 -13.17 -2.36 2.66
CA LYS A 240 -13.94 -1.45 1.79
C LYS A 240 -14.66 -0.36 2.58
N ARG A 241 -15.26 -0.69 3.73
CA ARG A 241 -15.91 0.33 4.60
C ARG A 241 -14.92 1.36 5.13
N VAL A 242 -13.73 0.91 5.59
CA VAL A 242 -12.69 1.82 6.09
C VAL A 242 -12.21 2.78 5.00
N GLN A 243 -12.03 2.31 3.76
CA GLN A 243 -11.64 3.18 2.65
C GLN A 243 -12.72 4.21 2.29
N HIS A 244 -14.00 3.83 2.34
CA HIS A 244 -15.11 4.76 2.07
C HIS A 244 -15.18 5.86 3.14
N VAL A 245 -15.08 5.49 4.43
CA VAL A 245 -15.09 6.46 5.53
C VAL A 245 -13.89 7.41 5.49
N ILE A 246 -12.70 6.93 5.13
CA ILE A 246 -11.51 7.78 4.97
C ILE A 246 -11.69 8.72 3.77
N ARG A 247 -12.25 8.24 2.66
CA ARG A 247 -12.50 9.05 1.47
C ARG A 247 -13.53 10.13 1.75
N ASP A 248 -14.64 9.79 2.41
CA ASP A 248 -15.69 10.74 2.76
C ASP A 248 -15.17 11.81 3.71
N LYS A 249 -14.39 11.43 4.75
CA LYS A 249 -13.76 12.40 5.66
C LYS A 249 -12.81 13.35 4.93
N LYS A 250 -12.01 12.85 3.98
CA LYS A 250 -11.14 13.72 3.16
C LYS A 250 -11.94 14.63 2.23
N VAL A 251 -13.02 14.13 1.63
CA VAL A 251 -13.88 14.93 0.76
C VAL A 251 -14.63 15.99 1.56
N THR A 252 -15.13 15.68 2.75
CA THR A 252 -15.76 16.68 3.61
C THR A 252 -14.76 17.70 4.10
N GLU A 253 -13.52 17.31 4.45
CA GLU A 253 -12.45 18.24 4.82
C GLU A 253 -12.03 19.14 3.64
N ILE A 254 -12.00 18.63 2.41
CA ILE A 254 -11.76 19.45 1.21
C ILE A 254 -12.93 20.40 0.96
N LYS A 255 -14.18 19.92 1.09
CA LYS A 255 -15.38 20.76 0.93
C LYS A 255 -15.44 21.86 1.98
N THR A 256 -15.09 21.57 3.25
CA THR A 256 -15.03 22.59 4.28
C THR A 256 -13.89 23.56 4.03
N LYS A 257 -12.68 23.11 3.63
CA LYS A 257 -11.59 24.01 3.23
C LYS A 257 -11.98 24.92 2.06
N LEU A 258 -12.70 24.40 1.05
CA LEU A 258 -13.21 25.19 -0.06
C LEU A 258 -14.31 26.17 0.36
N ALA A 259 -15.22 25.77 1.26
CA ALA A 259 -16.27 26.66 1.76
C ALA A 259 -15.76 27.74 2.73
N THR A 260 -14.70 27.42 3.51
CA THR A 260 -14.07 28.37 4.44
C THR A 260 -13.08 29.28 3.71
N THR A 261 -12.58 28.86 2.54
CA THR A 261 -12.01 29.75 1.52
C THR A 261 -13.16 30.53 0.86
N LYS A 262 -13.87 31.31 1.67
CA LYS A 262 -14.82 32.33 1.24
C LYS A 262 -14.11 33.21 0.21
N THR A 263 -14.59 33.12 -1.03
CA THR A 263 -14.74 34.23 -1.98
C THR A 263 -13.92 35.45 -1.61
N VAL A 264 -12.63 35.41 -1.95
CA VAL A 264 -11.94 36.65 -2.29
C VAL A 264 -12.75 37.19 -3.47
N ASP A 265 -13.31 38.40 -3.32
CA ASP A 265 -13.87 39.16 -4.44
C ASP A 265 -12.73 39.39 -5.43
N VAL A 266 -12.51 38.42 -6.31
CA VAL A 266 -11.63 38.55 -7.45
C VAL A 266 -12.50 39.11 -8.55
N GLY A 267 -12.53 40.44 -8.64
CA GLY A 267 -13.26 41.13 -9.69
C GLY A 267 -12.78 40.61 -11.04
N ALA A 268 -13.69 39.99 -11.81
CA ALA A 268 -13.74 39.78 -13.26
C ALA A 268 -12.48 39.48 -14.11
N GLU A 269 -11.26 39.37 -13.55
CA GLU A 269 -10.00 39.29 -14.30
C GLU A 269 -9.30 37.92 -14.21
N ASP A 270 -9.75 36.99 -13.35
CA ASP A 270 -9.09 35.69 -13.15
C ASP A 270 -9.89 34.51 -13.75
N TYR A 271 -10.08 34.51 -15.06
CA TYR A 271 -10.33 33.28 -15.82
C TYR A 271 -9.02 32.89 -16.51
N ALA A 272 -8.19 32.08 -15.84
CA ALA A 272 -6.82 31.83 -16.28
C ALA A 272 -6.63 30.42 -16.86
N THR A 273 -7.45 30.03 -17.83
CA THR A 273 -6.98 29.13 -18.87
C THR A 273 -6.87 29.89 -20.19
N ASP A 274 -5.87 29.55 -21.01
CA ASP A 274 -5.67 30.23 -22.30
C ASP A 274 -6.85 30.01 -23.26
N ILE A 275 -7.63 28.93 -23.06
CA ILE A 275 -8.87 28.64 -23.80
C ILE A 275 -9.98 29.64 -23.45
N ASP A 276 -10.13 30.00 -22.17
CA ASP A 276 -11.11 31.01 -21.73
C ASP A 276 -10.77 32.39 -22.30
N ARG A 277 -9.48 32.72 -22.34
CA ARG A 277 -8.98 33.94 -22.98
C ARG A 277 -9.25 33.93 -24.48
N LEU A 278 -9.03 32.80 -25.15
CA LEU A 278 -9.36 32.66 -26.57
C LEU A 278 -10.85 32.89 -26.81
N LEU A 279 -11.72 32.32 -25.96
CA LEU A 279 -13.17 32.51 -26.07
C LEU A 279 -13.58 33.98 -25.90
N ALA A 280 -12.98 34.70 -24.96
CA ALA A 280 -13.21 36.14 -24.77
C ALA A 280 -12.83 36.95 -26.02
N ILE A 281 -11.66 36.67 -26.61
CA ILE A 281 -11.19 37.34 -27.84
C ILE A 281 -12.10 37.01 -29.03
N VAL A 282 -12.54 35.76 -29.18
CA VAL A 282 -13.48 35.37 -30.25
C VAL A 282 -14.84 36.05 -30.05
N ASN A 283 -15.28 36.22 -28.81
CA ASN A 283 -16.53 36.93 -28.49
C ASN A 283 -16.47 38.43 -28.78
N GLU A 284 -15.29 39.05 -28.63
CA GLU A 284 -15.02 40.46 -28.89
C GLU A 284 -14.86 40.75 -30.39
N LYS A 285 -14.09 39.93 -31.11
CA LYS A 285 -13.75 40.16 -32.53
C LYS A 285 -14.74 39.53 -33.52
N GLU A 286 -15.66 38.68 -33.05
CA GLU A 286 -16.63 37.87 -33.81
C GLU A 286 -16.06 36.84 -34.79
N LYS A 287 -14.91 37.13 -35.41
CA LYS A 287 -14.18 36.32 -36.38
C LYS A 287 -12.68 36.41 -36.11
N LEU A 288 -12.03 35.25 -36.03
CA LEU A 288 -10.59 35.14 -35.77
C LEU A 288 -9.98 34.03 -36.64
N THR A 289 -8.87 34.28 -37.32
CA THR A 289 -8.15 33.25 -38.11
C THR A 289 -7.25 32.43 -37.20
N VAL A 290 -7.02 31.15 -37.53
CA VAL A 290 -6.13 30.28 -36.73
C VAL A 290 -4.70 30.82 -36.67
N GLU A 291 -4.19 31.48 -37.71
CA GLU A 291 -2.88 32.15 -37.69
C GLU A 291 -2.83 33.29 -36.65
N SER A 292 -3.87 34.14 -36.59
CA SER A 292 -3.94 35.20 -35.57
C SER A 292 -4.02 34.66 -34.14
N VAL A 293 -4.62 33.48 -33.94
CA VAL A 293 -4.59 32.78 -32.63
C VAL A 293 -3.18 32.31 -32.30
N GLY A 294 -2.48 31.73 -33.28
CA GLY A 294 -1.09 31.32 -33.14
C GLY A 294 -0.19 32.50 -32.72
N GLU A 295 -0.38 33.67 -33.32
CA GLU A 295 0.37 34.88 -32.99
C GLU A 295 0.05 35.43 -31.59
N ILE A 296 -1.23 35.47 -31.19
CA ILE A 296 -1.64 36.01 -29.88
C ILE A 296 -1.14 35.13 -28.72
N PHE A 297 -1.22 33.81 -28.89
CA PHE A 297 -0.90 32.85 -27.82
C PHE A 297 0.52 32.26 -27.94
N GLY A 298 1.24 32.56 -29.02
CA GLY A 298 2.58 31.99 -29.27
C GLY A 298 2.55 30.47 -29.47
N ILE A 299 1.48 29.94 -30.07
CA ILE A 299 1.27 28.51 -30.30
C ILE A 299 1.33 28.17 -31.79
N THR A 300 1.52 26.89 -32.11
CA THR A 300 1.55 26.44 -33.50
C THR A 300 0.16 26.46 -34.14
N LYS A 301 0.09 26.58 -35.47
CA LYS A 301 -1.18 26.54 -36.22
C LYS A 301 -2.01 25.28 -35.94
N ALA A 302 -1.33 24.14 -35.76
CA ALA A 302 -1.99 22.88 -35.43
C ALA A 302 -2.63 22.89 -34.02
N GLU A 303 -1.96 23.47 -33.03
CA GLU A 303 -2.50 23.62 -31.66
C GLU A 303 -3.68 24.59 -31.63
N ALA A 304 -3.58 25.72 -32.33
CA ALA A 304 -4.67 26.68 -32.46
C ALA A 304 -5.92 26.04 -33.12
N GLU A 305 -5.74 25.17 -34.11
CA GLU A 305 -6.83 24.39 -34.71
C GLU A 305 -7.42 23.39 -33.71
N GLN A 306 -6.59 22.73 -32.89
CA GLN A 306 -7.07 21.84 -31.83
C GLN A 306 -7.89 22.58 -30.78
N TRP A 307 -7.46 23.78 -30.36
CA TRP A 307 -8.22 24.62 -29.43
C TRP A 307 -9.57 25.01 -30.05
N GLY A 308 -9.58 25.34 -31.35
CA GLY A 308 -10.80 25.57 -32.11
C GLY A 308 -11.74 24.37 -32.13
N LYS A 309 -11.22 23.15 -32.28
CA LYS A 309 -12.00 21.91 -32.21
C LYS A 309 -12.61 21.70 -30.83
N ILE A 310 -11.84 21.90 -29.76
CA ILE A 310 -12.33 21.79 -28.37
C ILE A 310 -13.49 22.76 -28.13
N LEU A 311 -13.35 24.02 -28.55
CA LEU A 311 -14.41 25.03 -28.39
C LEU A 311 -15.65 24.73 -29.25
N LYS A 312 -15.46 24.14 -30.44
CA LYS A 312 -16.56 23.67 -31.29
C LYS A 312 -17.29 22.47 -30.68
N ASP A 313 -16.57 21.52 -30.10
CA ASP A 313 -17.14 20.31 -29.50
C ASP A 313 -17.99 20.65 -28.26
N GLN A 314 -17.63 21.73 -27.56
CA GLN A 314 -18.44 22.32 -26.47
C GLN A 314 -19.52 23.29 -26.98
N ASP A 315 -19.69 23.43 -28.29
CA ASP A 315 -20.71 24.25 -28.93
C ASP A 315 -20.65 25.75 -28.56
N LEU A 316 -19.45 26.22 -28.22
CA LEU A 316 -19.18 27.62 -27.83
C LEU A 316 -18.91 28.51 -29.04
N ILE A 317 -18.35 27.94 -30.11
CA ILE A 317 -17.99 28.66 -31.35
C ILE A 317 -18.33 27.83 -32.59
N LEU A 318 -18.39 28.49 -33.74
CA LEU A 318 -18.52 27.87 -35.06
C LEU A 318 -17.16 27.88 -35.78
N LEU A 319 -16.68 26.69 -36.14
CA LEU A 319 -15.45 26.54 -36.93
C LEU A 319 -15.79 26.53 -38.43
N TYR A 320 -15.43 27.59 -39.16
CA TYR A 320 -15.74 27.77 -40.58
C TYR A 320 -14.50 27.46 -41.46
N TYR A 321 -14.68 26.61 -42.46
CA TYR A 321 -13.66 26.21 -43.41
C TYR A 321 -13.97 26.81 -44.79
N PRO A 322 -13.34 27.93 -45.19
CA PRO A 322 -13.52 28.48 -46.53
C PRO A 322 -12.96 27.55 -47.61
N THR A 323 -13.50 27.61 -48.82
CA THR A 323 -13.05 26.79 -49.96
C THR A 323 -11.60 27.09 -50.36
N VAL A 324 -11.18 28.34 -50.18
CA VAL A 324 -9.80 28.80 -50.37
C VAL A 324 -9.50 29.75 -49.21
N GLY A 325 -8.53 29.40 -48.37
CA GLY A 325 -8.12 30.22 -47.22
C GLY A 325 -7.88 29.40 -45.95
N GLU A 326 -7.65 30.11 -44.85
CA GLU A 326 -7.43 29.49 -43.54
C GLU A 326 -8.72 29.26 -42.77
N VAL A 327 -8.66 28.37 -41.78
CA VAL A 327 -9.79 28.09 -40.88
C VAL A 327 -10.10 29.32 -40.03
N GLU A 328 -11.39 29.61 -39.89
CA GLU A 328 -11.89 30.76 -39.13
C GLU A 328 -12.72 30.31 -37.92
N LEU A 329 -12.43 30.87 -36.76
CA LEU A 329 -13.17 30.74 -35.52
C LEU A 329 -14.22 31.85 -35.50
N ARG A 330 -15.51 31.52 -35.54
CA ARG A 330 -16.61 32.48 -35.54
C ARG A 330 -17.47 32.33 -34.29
N LYS A 331 -17.92 33.45 -33.74
CA LYS A 331 -18.89 33.44 -32.64
C LYS A 331 -20.18 32.75 -33.07
N LYS A 332 -20.70 31.85 -32.23
CA LYS A 332 -22.00 31.24 -32.46
C LYS A 332 -23.09 32.31 -32.30
N LYS A 333 -23.78 32.67 -33.39
CA LYS A 333 -24.99 33.50 -33.29
C LYS A 333 -26.06 32.66 -32.61
N ASN A 334 -26.50 33.06 -31.42
CA ASN A 334 -27.64 32.43 -30.75
C ASN A 334 -28.83 32.45 -31.71
N GLN A 335 -29.23 31.27 -32.19
CA GLN A 335 -30.34 31.12 -33.15
C GLN A 335 -31.72 31.36 -32.50
N GLN A 336 -31.77 31.76 -31.23
CA GLN A 336 -33.00 31.96 -30.45
C GLN A 336 -33.76 33.30 -30.70
N GLN A 337 -33.43 34.07 -31.75
CA GLN A 337 -34.17 35.32 -32.08
C GLN A 337 -34.79 35.34 -33.48
N LYS A 338 -35.09 34.17 -34.07
CA LYS A 338 -35.75 34.08 -35.38
C LYS A 338 -36.99 33.18 -35.43
N GLU A 339 -37.54 32.79 -34.28
CA GLU A 339 -38.82 32.07 -34.18
C GLU A 339 -39.90 32.84 -33.40
N GLU A 340 -39.74 34.16 -33.20
CA GLU A 340 -40.84 35.06 -32.77
C GLU A 340 -41.30 35.98 -33.91
#